data_AF-A0A5S9MEN7-F1
#
_entry.id   AF-A0A5S9MEN7-F1
#
_cell.length_a   1.000
_cell.length_b   1.000
_cell.length_c   1.000
_cell.angle_alpha   90.00
_cell.angle_beta   90.00
_cell.angle_gamma   90.00
#
_symmetry.space_group_name_H-M   'P 1'
#
loop_
_entity.id
_entity.type
_entity.pdbx_description
1 polymer ?
#
loop_
_entity_poly.entity_id
_entity_poly.type
_entity_poly.pdbx_seq_one_letter_code
_entity_poly.pdbx_strand_id
1 'polypeptide(L)'
;MLEASPVQGFDANITGTSNYEDTAGSDVVVITAGIARKPGMSRDDLVSTNEKIMRSVTREIVKYSPEAIIVVLTNPVDAMTYAVYKESGLPKKKSLDNRAFLIPHASVRLLLKN
;
A
#
# COMPACT_ATOMS: atom_id res chain seq x y z
N MET A 1 21.22 -0.47 5.76
CA MET A 1 21.19 0.94 5.31
C MET A 1 21.18 1.96 6.45
N LEU A 2 20.84 1.59 7.70
CA LEU A 2 20.89 2.51 8.86
C LEU A 2 22.31 2.91 9.27
N GLU A 3 23.31 2.04 9.08
CA GLU A 3 24.71 2.29 9.42
C GLU A 3 25.34 3.52 8.70
N ALA A 4 24.75 3.97 7.59
CA ALA A 4 25.22 5.12 6.83
C ALA A 4 24.46 6.42 7.14
N SER A 5 23.46 6.38 8.04
CA SER A 5 22.61 7.52 8.38
C SER A 5 23.41 8.74 8.90
N PRO A 6 24.50 8.60 9.70
CA PRO A 6 25.27 9.76 10.17
C PRO A 6 26.04 10.46 9.04
N VAL A 7 26.38 9.73 7.98
CA VAL A 7 27.13 10.24 6.83
C VAL A 7 26.20 10.89 5.80
N GLN A 8 25.02 10.32 5.61
CA GLN A 8 24.03 10.83 4.65
C GLN A 8 23.12 11.92 5.23
N GLY A 9 23.21 12.21 6.54
CA GLY A 9 22.54 13.34 7.17
C GLY A 9 21.02 13.19 7.27
N PHE A 10 20.52 11.95 7.27
CA PHE A 10 19.11 11.66 7.55
C PHE A 10 19.01 10.85 8.84
N ASP A 11 17.91 11.01 9.56
CA ASP A 11 17.55 10.17 10.69
C ASP A 11 16.28 9.40 10.34
N ALA A 12 16.23 8.10 10.63
CA ALA A 12 15.11 7.25 10.27
C ALA A 12 14.89 6.20 11.36
N ASN A 13 13.67 6.18 11.91
CA ASN A 13 13.25 5.11 12.80
C ASN A 13 12.55 4.02 11.98
N ILE A 14 13.01 2.77 12.13
CA ILE A 14 12.47 1.62 11.39
C ILE A 14 11.93 0.60 12.39
N THR A 15 10.63 0.35 12.29
CA THR A 15 9.94 -0.68 13.08
C THR A 15 9.29 -1.68 12.13
N GLY A 16 9.60 -2.96 12.30
CA GLY A 16 8.90 -4.05 11.63
C GLY A 16 7.81 -4.61 12.55
N THR A 17 6.60 -4.78 12.03
CA THR A 17 5.46 -5.29 12.81
C THR A 17 4.56 -6.17 11.94
N SER A 18 3.71 -6.97 12.60
CA SER A 18 2.55 -7.64 12.02
C SER A 18 1.22 -7.14 12.59
N ASN A 19 1.24 -6.17 13.51
CA ASN A 19 0.05 -5.53 14.06
C ASN A 19 -0.19 -4.18 13.38
N TYR A 20 -1.41 -3.96 12.88
CA TYR A 20 -1.77 -2.70 12.21
C TYR A 20 -1.88 -1.52 13.19
N GLU A 21 -2.10 -1.76 14.48
CA GLU A 21 -2.14 -0.71 15.51
C GLU A 21 -0.84 0.09 15.57
N ASP A 22 0.30 -0.58 15.39
CA ASP A 22 1.62 0.07 15.40
C ASP A 22 1.84 0.98 14.19
N THR A 23 0.94 0.95 13.19
CA THR A 23 0.97 1.81 11.99
C THR A 23 0.09 3.06 12.14
N ALA A 24 -0.52 3.27 13.31
CA ALA A 24 -1.44 4.37 13.56
C ALA A 24 -0.80 5.75 13.31
N GLY A 25 -1.58 6.66 12.73
CA GLY A 25 -1.13 8.02 12.42
C GLY A 25 -0.14 8.11 11.26
N SER A 26 -0.11 7.12 10.37
CA SER A 26 0.72 7.17 9.15
C SER A 26 0.21 8.24 8.18
N ASP A 27 1.09 9.11 7.69
CA ASP A 27 0.76 10.07 6.63
C ASP A 27 0.67 9.40 5.25
N VAL A 28 1.48 8.38 5.01
CA VAL A 28 1.55 7.64 3.73
C VAL A 28 1.64 6.15 4.00
N VAL A 29 0.83 5.35 3.31
CA VAL A 29 0.86 3.89 3.35
C VAL A 29 1.04 3.32 1.96
N VAL A 30 2.05 2.45 1.79
CA VAL A 30 2.33 1.77 0.52
C VAL A 30 1.92 0.30 0.63
N ILE A 31 0.94 -0.10 -0.19
CA ILE A 31 0.45 -1.48 -0.24
C ILE A 31 1.17 -2.24 -1.34
N THR A 32 2.01 -3.19 -0.94
CA THR A 32 2.64 -4.19 -1.81
C THR A 32 2.07 -5.59 -1.58
N ALA A 33 1.10 -5.74 -0.67
CA ALA A 33 0.51 -7.02 -0.31
C ALA A 33 -0.28 -7.61 -1.48
N GLY A 34 -0.09 -8.89 -1.75
CA GLY A 34 -0.78 -9.58 -2.82
C GLY A 34 -0.15 -10.94 -3.05
N ILE A 35 -0.87 -11.80 -3.74
CA ILE A 35 -0.34 -13.09 -4.15
C ILE A 35 0.16 -13.03 -5.59
N ALA A 36 1.27 -13.70 -5.84
CA ALA A 36 1.69 -14.02 -7.19
C ALA A 36 0.78 -15.14 -7.76
N ARG A 37 0.64 -15.15 -9.09
CA ARG A 37 -0.11 -16.21 -9.77
C ARG A 37 0.51 -17.58 -9.47
N LYS A 38 -0.31 -18.50 -8.95
CA LYS A 38 0.10 -19.90 -8.73
C LYS A 38 -0.24 -20.77 -9.95
N PRO A 39 0.49 -21.88 -10.19
CA PRO A 39 0.09 -22.86 -11.21
C PRO A 39 -1.35 -23.32 -10.98
N GLY A 40 -2.14 -23.42 -12.05
CA GLY A 40 -3.56 -23.79 -11.99
C GLY A 40 -4.54 -22.66 -11.62
N MET A 41 -4.05 -21.47 -11.24
CA MET A 41 -4.91 -20.31 -10.94
C MET A 41 -5.29 -19.55 -12.22
N SER A 42 -6.58 -19.28 -12.39
CA SER A 42 -7.07 -18.42 -13.48
C SER A 42 -6.69 -16.95 -13.22
N ARG A 43 -6.78 -16.11 -14.26
CA ARG A 43 -6.55 -14.66 -14.10
C ARG A 43 -7.61 -14.03 -13.20
N ASP A 44 -8.85 -14.47 -13.31
CA ASP A 44 -9.97 -13.93 -12.55
C ASP A 44 -9.88 -14.31 -11.07
N ASP A 45 -9.46 -15.54 -10.77
CA ASP A 45 -9.21 -15.98 -9.38
C ASP A 45 -8.10 -15.16 -8.72
N LEU A 46 -7.04 -14.86 -9.46
CA LEU A 46 -5.94 -14.01 -8.99
C LEU A 46 -6.44 -12.60 -8.65
N VAL A 47 -7.22 -11.99 -9.55
CA VAL A 47 -7.78 -10.65 -9.35
C VAL A 47 -8.73 -10.63 -8.15
N SER A 48 -9.65 -11.60 -8.08
CA SER A 48 -10.61 -11.71 -6.97
C SER A 48 -9.92 -11.93 -5.62
N THR A 49 -8.85 -12.71 -5.59
CA THR A 49 -8.08 -12.94 -4.37
C THR A 49 -7.33 -11.68 -3.93
N ASN A 50 -6.64 -11.00 -4.85
CA ASN A 50 -5.95 -9.75 -4.52
C ASN A 50 -6.93 -8.65 -4.14
N GLU A 51 -8.12 -8.58 -4.75
CA GLU A 51 -9.17 -7.63 -4.37
C GLU A 51 -9.61 -7.83 -2.91
N LYS A 52 -9.82 -9.08 -2.48
CA LYS A 52 -10.18 -9.39 -1.07
C LYS A 52 -9.07 -8.95 -0.10
N ILE A 53 -7.80 -9.19 -0.47
CA ILE A 53 -6.65 -8.75 0.31
C ILE A 53 -6.63 -7.22 0.40
N MET A 54 -6.77 -6.51 -0.73
CA MET A 54 -6.81 -5.05 -0.77
C MET A 54 -7.88 -4.49 0.17
N ARG A 55 -9.10 -5.02 0.11
CA ARG A 55 -10.20 -4.56 0.97
C ARG A 55 -9.89 -4.78 2.46
N SER A 56 -9.37 -5.94 2.81
CA SER A 56 -9.00 -6.25 4.20
C SER A 56 -7.93 -5.31 4.73
N VAL A 57 -6.85 -5.10 3.95
CA VAL A 57 -5.74 -4.21 4.30
C VAL A 57 -6.24 -2.76 4.41
N THR A 58 -7.07 -2.31 3.48
CA THR A 58 -7.61 -0.94 3.47
C THR A 58 -8.44 -0.65 4.71
N ARG A 59 -9.27 -1.60 5.17
CA ARG A 59 -10.07 -1.42 6.39
C ARG A 59 -9.19 -1.20 7.63
N GLU A 60 -8.12 -1.97 7.76
CA GLU A 60 -7.17 -1.79 8.87
C GLU A 60 -6.42 -0.46 8.76
N ILE A 61 -5.98 -0.07 7.56
CA ILE A 61 -5.32 1.22 7.35
C ILE A 61 -6.24 2.37 7.74
N VAL A 62 -7.47 2.41 7.24
CA VAL A 62 -8.41 3.52 7.52
C VAL A 62 -8.81 3.56 9.00
N LYS A 63 -8.84 2.39 9.68
CA LYS A 63 -9.12 2.31 11.12
C LYS A 63 -8.06 3.05 11.94
N TYR A 64 -6.78 2.92 11.61
CA TYR A 64 -5.67 3.47 12.41
C TYR A 64 -5.07 4.76 11.84
N SER A 65 -5.22 4.99 10.55
CA SER A 65 -4.62 6.09 9.79
C SER A 65 -5.64 6.62 8.75
N PRO A 66 -6.77 7.20 9.17
CA PRO A 66 -7.86 7.62 8.29
C PRO A 66 -7.48 8.72 7.29
N GLU A 67 -6.46 9.51 7.60
CA GLU A 67 -5.96 10.61 6.76
C GLU A 67 -4.79 10.19 5.86
N ALA A 68 -4.41 8.90 5.86
CA ALA A 68 -3.26 8.43 5.09
C ALA A 68 -3.48 8.52 3.58
N ILE A 69 -2.43 8.94 2.86
CA ILE A 69 -2.32 8.74 1.41
C ILE A 69 -1.96 7.27 1.15
N ILE A 70 -2.79 6.55 0.40
CA ILE A 70 -2.57 5.12 0.09
C ILE A 70 -1.99 4.96 -1.31
N VAL A 71 -0.82 4.34 -1.43
CA VAL A 71 -0.18 4.02 -2.72
C VAL A 71 -0.28 2.52 -2.96
N VAL A 72 -0.88 2.12 -4.08
CA VAL A 72 -1.08 0.70 -4.42
C VAL A 72 -0.09 0.27 -5.48
N LEU A 73 0.66 -0.80 -5.19
CA LEU A 73 1.62 -1.41 -6.13
C LEU A 73 1.21 -2.81 -6.58
N THR A 74 0.14 -3.38 -6.02
CA THR A 74 -0.34 -4.72 -6.35
C THR A 74 -1.03 -4.74 -7.71
N ASN A 75 -0.63 -5.67 -8.57
CA ASN A 75 -1.21 -5.83 -9.90
C ASN A 75 -2.46 -6.74 -9.93
N PRO A 76 -3.39 -6.51 -10.86
CA PRO A 76 -3.44 -5.40 -11.82
C PRO A 76 -3.77 -4.07 -11.13
N VAL A 77 -2.88 -3.09 -11.29
CA VAL A 77 -2.83 -1.91 -10.43
C VAL A 77 -4.12 -1.08 -10.49
N ASP A 78 -4.72 -0.90 -11.67
CA ASP A 78 -5.95 -0.13 -11.83
C ASP A 78 -7.14 -0.74 -11.05
N ALA A 79 -7.29 -2.06 -11.12
CA ALA A 79 -8.37 -2.75 -10.44
C ALA A 79 -8.14 -2.76 -8.92
N MET A 80 -6.90 -2.93 -8.48
CA MET A 80 -6.55 -2.91 -7.06
C MET A 80 -6.73 -1.53 -6.46
N THR A 81 -6.27 -0.47 -7.14
CA THR A 81 -6.51 0.91 -6.72
C THR A 81 -8.00 1.22 -6.65
N TYR A 82 -8.81 0.74 -7.59
CA TYR A 82 -10.26 0.92 -7.53
C TYR A 82 -10.91 0.21 -6.33
N ALA A 83 -10.43 -1.00 -5.99
CA ALA A 83 -10.91 -1.73 -4.82
C ALA A 83 -10.59 -0.99 -3.51
N VAL A 84 -9.34 -0.51 -3.36
CA VAL A 84 -8.89 0.32 -2.23
C VAL A 84 -9.70 1.61 -2.16
N TYR A 85 -9.88 2.30 -3.28
CA TYR A 85 -10.65 3.53 -3.35
C TYR A 85 -12.09 3.32 -2.86
N LYS A 86 -12.78 2.27 -3.34
CA LYS A 86 -14.14 1.95 -2.89
C LYS A 86 -14.21 1.60 -1.41
N GLU A 87 -13.28 0.80 -0.92
CA GLU A 87 -13.29 0.33 0.47
C GLU A 87 -12.94 1.45 1.46
N SER A 88 -12.06 2.38 1.06
CA SER A 88 -11.59 3.46 1.92
C SER A 88 -12.68 4.45 2.36
N GLY A 89 -13.83 4.48 1.66
CA GLY A 89 -14.93 5.40 1.97
C GLY A 89 -14.60 6.88 1.72
N LEU A 90 -13.45 7.20 1.12
CA LEU A 90 -12.99 8.57 0.93
C LEU A 90 -13.90 9.35 -0.05
N PRO A 91 -14.31 10.59 0.30
CA PRO A 91 -15.23 11.36 -0.54
C PRO A 91 -14.61 11.70 -1.90
N LYS A 92 -15.39 11.51 -2.98
CA LYS A 92 -15.05 11.75 -4.40
C LYS A 92 -14.42 13.12 -4.73
N LYS A 93 -14.54 14.10 -3.83
CA LYS A 93 -14.21 15.51 -4.11
C LYS A 93 -13.78 16.20 -2.81
N LYS A 94 -12.49 16.14 -2.46
CA LYS A 94 -11.84 17.11 -1.56
C LYS A 94 -10.34 16.94 -1.62
N SER A 95 -9.66 17.99 -2.05
CA SER A 95 -8.20 18.20 -2.04
C SER A 95 -7.35 17.11 -2.70
N LEU A 96 -6.10 17.41 -3.01
CA LEU A 96 -5.10 16.44 -3.46
C LEU A 96 -4.56 15.60 -2.27
N ASP A 97 -4.97 15.95 -1.03
CA ASP A 97 -4.36 15.46 0.21
C ASP A 97 -4.78 14.06 0.64
N ASN A 98 -6.00 13.59 0.34
CA ASN A 98 -6.49 12.27 0.82
C ASN A 98 -6.86 11.34 -0.34
N ARG A 99 -5.89 10.90 -1.14
CA ARG A 99 -6.17 10.08 -2.34
C ARG A 99 -5.36 8.80 -2.39
N ALA A 100 -6.07 7.68 -2.56
CA ALA A 100 -5.48 6.46 -3.08
C ALA A 100 -4.88 6.79 -4.47
N PHE A 101 -3.54 6.80 -4.58
CA PHE A 101 -2.86 7.25 -5.78
C PHE A 101 -2.39 6.06 -6.61
N LEU A 102 -2.69 6.12 -7.90
CA LEU A 102 -2.14 5.23 -8.91
C LEU A 102 -0.83 5.84 -9.39
N ILE A 103 0.30 5.14 -9.25
CA ILE A 103 1.51 5.48 -10.01
C ILE A 103 1.61 4.48 -11.16
N PRO A 104 0.94 4.73 -12.31
CA PRO A 104 0.82 3.75 -13.40
C PRO A 104 2.14 3.45 -14.11
N HIS A 105 3.23 4.16 -13.79
CA HIS A 105 4.54 4.05 -14.45
C HIS A 105 5.74 4.17 -13.50
N ALA A 106 5.55 4.04 -12.18
CA ALA A 106 6.71 3.86 -11.32
C ALA A 106 7.07 2.38 -11.31
N SER A 107 8.16 2.05 -12.01
CA SER A 107 9.01 0.97 -11.56
C SER A 107 9.52 1.33 -10.15
N VAL A 108 8.67 1.19 -9.11
CA VAL A 108 9.12 1.23 -7.71
C VAL A 108 9.85 -0.08 -7.48
N ARG A 109 11.07 -0.15 -8.02
CA ARG A 109 12.05 -1.16 -7.70
C ARG A 109 12.54 -0.79 -6.31
N LEU A 110 11.91 -1.34 -5.26
CA LEU A 110 12.49 -1.35 -3.91
C LEU A 110 13.77 -2.19 -3.99
N LEU A 111 14.87 -1.57 -4.39
CA LEU A 111 16.20 -2.14 -4.34
C LEU A 111 16.61 -2.16 -2.87
N LEU A 112 16.17 -3.20 -2.15
CA LEU A 112 17.03 -3.77 -1.12
C LEU A 112 18.17 -4.47 -1.88
N LYS A 113 19.10 -3.68 -2.41
CA LYS A 113 20.40 -4.19 -2.85
C LYS A 113 21.13 -4.60 -1.57
N ASN A 114 21.31 -5.90 -1.42
CA ASN A 114 22.51 -6.40 -0.76
C ASN A 114 23.72 -6.06 -1.63
#